data_AF-A0A420SGC8-F1
#
_entry.id   AF-A0A420SGC8-F1
#
_cell.length_a   1.000
_cell.length_b   1.000
_cell.length_c   1.000
_cell.angle_alpha   90.00
_cell.angle_beta   90.00
_cell.angle_gamma   90.00
#
_symmetry.space_group_name_H-M   'P 1'
#
loop_
_entity.id
_entity.type
_entity.pdbx_description
1 polymer ?
#
loop_
_entity_poly.entity_id
_entity_poly.type
_entity_poly.pdbx_seq_one_letter_code
_entity_poly.pdbx_strand_id
1 'polypeptide(L)'
;MADSPIIQSTLSVISGQLCFGSLHNIWFGSSAPSQGLPVAPPQPSGTVQAHSVNYNVAAQNGIWNVFKLVASETRDAVAWFVAREDIDPRQEVDKILRISGSPYEPDHGSTVNNDVTSQAGVFVVNRYDWSYYDKRCFDEIGEGQEEGDDDVLANSNSLGLVDRSVAQEMVQRWQGQRPSRRNCAEHGIWLYIPHGEYMFGRFGFNDTHAAARSFLFFSACTEFTRTSFLGIPGTLREYMTPRERFRRQLREGVDFSGMNIAQDMLSCQYVSPPPANEQLGPYDPSEYILKEQDIESLRNYRENASADDAEPTIHGFIDPWKQPLFNLVNEMALSYLEHFILPHLGGDSMADMAKTLFPDYGRNSRPISLDVASYRHFTQPDLNPISDFDLSRVSVRLRQFLESRSQDKSRVFKDDTIRGICRVLGYIFTEILELANNVTRDSQHNKILPCHVRQAVLLDEEILRSMCFSKVLWEGSL
;
A
#
# COMPACT_ATOMS: atom_id res chain seq x y z
N MET A 1 -5.00 9.00 -39.94
CA MET A 1 -5.19 9.31 -38.50
C MET A 1 -3.98 10.13 -38.07
N ALA A 2 -4.08 11.00 -37.07
CA ALA A 2 -2.90 11.75 -36.64
C ALA A 2 -1.91 10.81 -35.93
N ASP A 3 -0.66 10.81 -36.38
CA ASP A 3 0.39 9.91 -35.88
C ASP A 3 1.19 10.55 -34.72
N SER A 4 0.83 11.76 -34.28
CA SER A 4 1.55 12.52 -33.26
C SER A 4 0.60 13.31 -32.34
N PRO A 5 0.92 13.47 -31.04
CA PRO A 5 0.10 14.24 -30.11
C PRO A 5 -0.02 15.71 -30.52
N ILE A 6 -1.13 16.36 -30.21
CA ILE A 6 -1.31 17.79 -30.46
C ILE A 6 -0.56 18.58 -29.39
N ILE A 7 0.41 19.39 -29.82
CA ILE A 7 1.08 20.38 -28.98
C ILE A 7 0.08 21.53 -28.72
N GLN A 8 -0.22 21.79 -27.45
CA GLN A 8 -1.14 22.85 -27.02
C GLN A 8 -0.45 24.20 -26.91
N SER A 9 0.78 24.20 -26.41
CA SER A 9 1.63 25.36 -26.21
C SER A 9 3.08 24.92 -26.04
N THR A 10 3.97 25.88 -25.91
CA THR A 10 5.40 25.64 -25.70
C THR A 10 5.93 26.50 -24.55
N LEU A 11 6.98 26.00 -23.89
CA LEU A 11 7.73 26.67 -22.82
C LEU A 11 9.22 26.71 -23.21
N SER A 12 9.83 27.89 -23.19
CA SER A 12 11.25 28.09 -23.46
C SER A 12 12.05 28.15 -22.16
N VAL A 13 12.94 27.18 -21.95
CA VAL A 13 13.86 27.12 -20.81
C VAL A 13 15.25 27.61 -21.23
N ILE A 14 15.72 28.67 -20.56
CA ILE A 14 16.98 29.37 -20.86
C ILE A 14 17.94 29.39 -19.67
N SER A 15 17.42 29.38 -18.44
CA SER A 15 18.23 29.46 -17.21
C SER A 15 18.84 28.12 -16.79
N GLY A 16 18.46 27.02 -17.44
CA GLY A 16 18.80 25.66 -17.03
C GLY A 16 18.03 25.18 -15.81
N GLN A 17 16.99 25.90 -15.38
CA GLN A 17 16.22 25.61 -14.17
C GLN A 17 14.75 25.99 -14.35
N LEU A 18 13.88 25.15 -13.78
CA LEU A 18 12.44 25.38 -13.73
C LEU A 18 12.00 25.57 -12.29
N CYS A 19 11.17 26.58 -12.02
CA CYS A 19 10.39 26.72 -10.80
C CYS A 19 8.99 26.14 -11.02
N PHE A 20 8.41 25.50 -10.00
CA PHE A 20 7.12 24.83 -10.14
C PHE A 20 6.24 24.91 -8.88
N GLY A 21 4.93 24.71 -9.05
CA GLY A 21 3.95 24.63 -7.96
C GLY A 21 2.95 25.79 -7.96
N SER A 22 2.38 26.08 -6.79
CA SER A 22 1.52 27.25 -6.58
C SER A 22 2.34 28.55 -6.61
N LEU A 23 1.68 29.71 -6.61
CA LEU A 23 2.35 31.01 -6.75
C LEU A 23 3.44 31.25 -5.70
N HIS A 24 3.15 30.97 -4.42
CA HIS A 24 4.13 31.09 -3.33
C HIS A 24 5.27 30.08 -3.44
N ASN A 25 5.00 28.87 -3.93
CA ASN A 25 6.03 27.85 -4.17
C ASN A 25 6.99 28.29 -5.28
N ILE A 26 6.48 28.81 -6.40
CA ILE A 26 7.30 29.35 -7.50
C ILE A 26 8.16 30.52 -7.01
N TRP A 27 7.56 31.41 -6.19
CA TRP A 27 8.26 32.54 -5.61
C TRP A 27 9.44 32.09 -4.73
N PHE A 28 9.20 31.15 -3.81
CA PHE A 28 10.27 30.56 -3.00
C PHE A 28 11.32 29.86 -3.87
N GLY A 29 10.90 29.06 -4.85
CA GLY A 29 11.79 28.32 -5.74
C GLY A 29 12.72 29.22 -6.55
N SER A 30 12.31 30.45 -6.86
CA SER A 30 13.13 31.42 -7.58
C SER A 30 14.41 31.82 -6.83
N SER A 31 14.37 31.81 -5.49
CA SER A 31 15.48 32.21 -4.61
C SER A 31 16.17 31.03 -3.93
N ALA A 32 15.52 29.87 -3.86
CA ALA A 32 16.07 28.67 -3.24
C ALA A 32 17.28 28.09 -4.01
N PRO A 33 18.17 27.33 -3.34
CA PRO A 33 19.23 26.60 -4.01
C PRO A 33 18.69 25.64 -5.09
N SER A 34 19.45 25.47 -6.16
CA SER A 34 19.10 24.55 -7.25
C SER A 34 18.90 23.13 -6.70
N GLN A 35 17.75 22.52 -7.00
CA GLN A 35 17.51 21.12 -6.68
C GLN A 35 17.91 20.22 -7.86
N GLY A 36 18.68 19.17 -7.58
CA GLY A 36 18.87 18.04 -8.48
C GLY A 36 17.78 16.97 -8.28
N LEU A 37 18.05 15.76 -8.76
CA LEU A 37 17.25 14.58 -8.45
C LEU A 37 17.40 14.23 -6.95
N PRO A 38 16.34 14.29 -6.13
CA PRO A 38 16.45 13.98 -4.72
C PRO A 38 16.55 12.46 -4.50
N VAL A 39 17.42 12.07 -3.57
CA VAL A 39 17.57 10.67 -3.09
C VAL A 39 17.24 10.57 -1.60
N ALA A 40 16.95 11.70 -0.94
CA ALA A 40 16.66 11.70 0.49
C ALA A 40 15.30 11.04 0.76
N PRO A 41 15.21 10.10 1.72
CA PRO A 41 13.93 9.53 2.11
C PRO A 41 12.99 10.62 2.64
N PRO A 42 11.67 10.45 2.47
CA PRO A 42 10.70 11.41 2.98
C PRO A 42 10.82 11.56 4.50
N GLN A 43 10.47 12.74 5.00
CA GLN A 43 10.41 12.97 6.44
C GLN A 43 9.10 12.40 6.98
N PRO A 44 9.12 11.58 8.05
CA PRO A 44 7.90 11.10 8.68
C PRO A 44 7.19 12.26 9.38
N SER A 45 5.90 12.47 9.09
CA SER A 45 5.05 13.45 9.77
C SER A 45 3.66 12.88 10.02
N GLY A 46 3.44 12.31 11.22
CA GLY A 46 2.18 11.65 11.55
C GLY A 46 1.89 10.47 10.60
N THR A 47 0.69 10.43 10.02
CA THR A 47 0.28 9.42 9.02
C THR A 47 0.67 9.77 7.58
N VAL A 48 1.45 10.85 7.39
CA VAL A 48 1.78 11.40 6.07
C VAL A 48 3.30 11.46 5.88
N GLN A 49 3.75 11.04 4.71
CA GLN A 49 5.15 11.20 4.27
C GLN A 49 5.23 12.40 3.33
N ALA A 50 6.09 13.37 3.66
CA ALA A 50 6.33 14.55 2.84
C ALA A 50 7.82 14.65 2.49
N HIS A 51 8.12 15.06 1.26
CA HIS A 51 9.48 15.29 0.79
C HIS A 51 9.90 16.73 1.02
N SER A 52 11.18 16.94 1.33
CA SER A 52 11.74 18.29 1.32
C SER A 52 11.95 18.73 -0.12
N VAL A 53 11.12 19.67 -0.59
CA VAL A 53 11.14 20.18 -1.97
C VAL A 53 11.45 21.68 -1.96
N ASN A 54 12.34 22.12 -2.85
CA ASN A 54 12.74 23.52 -3.03
C ASN A 54 11.95 24.24 -4.12
N TYR A 55 10.96 23.58 -4.73
CA TYR A 55 10.08 24.11 -5.78
C TYR A 55 10.83 24.66 -6.99
N ASN A 56 12.04 24.15 -7.21
CA ASN A 56 12.82 24.34 -8.41
C ASN A 56 13.56 23.04 -8.75
N VAL A 57 13.95 22.89 -10.02
CA VAL A 57 14.69 21.72 -10.49
C VAL A 57 15.63 22.11 -11.62
N ALA A 58 16.81 21.51 -11.68
CA ALA A 58 17.67 21.58 -12.86
C ALA A 58 16.92 21.03 -14.08
N ALA A 59 16.94 21.75 -15.20
CA ALA A 59 16.16 21.44 -16.39
C ALA A 59 16.99 21.66 -17.66
N GLN A 60 16.74 20.85 -18.69
CA GLN A 60 17.40 21.02 -19.97
C GLN A 60 16.90 22.28 -20.67
N ASN A 61 17.84 23.10 -21.14
CA ASN A 61 17.54 24.25 -21.98
C ASN A 61 16.89 23.83 -23.30
N GLY A 62 16.10 24.75 -23.86
CA GLY A 62 15.41 24.58 -25.14
C GLY A 62 13.90 24.70 -25.03
N ILE A 63 13.22 24.26 -26.08
CA ILE A 63 11.77 24.30 -26.18
C ILE A 63 11.18 23.03 -25.58
N TRP A 64 10.18 23.21 -24.73
CA TRP A 64 9.38 22.14 -24.14
C TRP A 64 7.95 22.23 -24.69
N ASN A 65 7.47 21.15 -25.27
CA ASN A 65 6.13 20.99 -25.78
C ASN A 65 5.16 20.63 -24.65
N VAL A 66 4.01 21.31 -24.62
CA VAL A 66 2.95 21.07 -23.65
C VAL A 66 1.83 20.28 -24.31
N PHE A 67 1.50 19.14 -23.71
CA PHE A 67 0.49 18.21 -24.20
C PHE A 67 -0.65 18.10 -23.19
N LYS A 68 -1.88 18.25 -23.68
CA LYS A 68 -3.08 17.97 -22.89
C LYS A 68 -3.37 16.48 -22.91
N LEU A 69 -3.55 15.91 -21.73
CA LEU A 69 -4.01 14.54 -21.56
C LEU A 69 -5.50 14.56 -21.25
N VAL A 70 -6.27 13.78 -22.00
CA VAL A 70 -7.72 13.84 -21.98
C VAL A 70 -8.36 12.51 -21.62
N ALA A 71 -9.48 12.58 -20.90
CA ALA A 71 -10.35 11.43 -20.70
C ALA A 71 -10.86 10.93 -22.05
N SER A 72 -10.80 9.62 -22.29
CA SER A 72 -11.13 9.04 -23.59
C SER A 72 -12.60 9.24 -23.98
N GLU A 73 -13.49 9.32 -22.99
CA GLU A 73 -14.93 9.42 -23.18
C GLU A 73 -15.40 10.87 -23.37
N THR A 74 -15.01 11.78 -22.47
CA THR A 74 -15.50 13.16 -22.47
C THR A 74 -14.60 14.13 -23.22
N ARG A 75 -13.33 13.75 -23.45
CA ARG A 75 -12.25 14.61 -23.96
C ARG A 75 -11.88 15.77 -23.03
N ASP A 76 -12.33 15.75 -21.78
CA ASP A 76 -11.93 16.74 -20.77
C ASP A 76 -10.47 16.60 -20.39
N ALA A 77 -9.83 17.72 -20.04
CA ALA A 77 -8.46 17.74 -19.56
C ALA A 77 -8.39 17.13 -18.15
N VAL A 78 -7.70 16.01 -18.01
CA VAL A 78 -7.54 15.30 -16.73
C VAL A 78 -6.09 15.32 -16.23
N ALA A 79 -5.14 15.54 -17.13
CA ALA A 79 -3.73 15.64 -16.81
C ALA A 79 -2.99 16.47 -17.88
N TRP A 80 -1.74 16.82 -17.59
CA TRP A 80 -0.85 17.54 -18.49
C TRP A 80 0.50 16.86 -18.53
N PHE A 81 1.08 16.79 -19.73
CA PHE A 81 2.45 16.33 -19.91
C PHE A 81 3.26 17.40 -20.63
N VAL A 82 4.45 17.67 -20.13
CA VAL A 82 5.37 18.65 -20.69
C VAL A 82 6.68 17.94 -20.96
N ALA A 83 7.26 18.07 -22.15
CA ALA A 83 8.53 17.46 -22.47
C ALA A 83 9.32 18.27 -23.48
N ARG A 84 10.65 18.17 -23.41
CA ARG A 84 11.54 18.75 -24.41
C ARG A 84 11.19 18.27 -25.82
N GLU A 85 11.39 19.13 -26.81
CA GLU A 85 10.94 18.91 -28.19
C GLU A 85 11.48 17.64 -28.87
N ASP A 86 12.64 17.17 -28.45
CA ASP A 86 13.33 15.97 -28.97
C ASP A 86 12.96 14.68 -28.23
N ILE A 87 12.08 14.76 -27.22
CA ILE A 87 11.63 13.62 -26.44
C ILE A 87 10.34 13.06 -27.05
N ASP A 88 10.30 11.75 -27.29
CA ASP A 88 9.05 11.06 -27.62
C ASP A 88 8.14 11.08 -26.40
N PRO A 89 7.02 11.82 -26.43
CA PRO A 89 6.18 12.00 -25.26
C PRO A 89 5.50 10.71 -24.81
N ARG A 90 5.25 9.76 -25.71
CA ARG A 90 4.60 8.49 -25.36
C ARG A 90 5.56 7.58 -24.60
N GLN A 91 6.79 7.47 -25.07
CA GLN A 91 7.82 6.65 -24.41
C GLN A 91 8.19 7.21 -23.04
N GLU A 92 8.31 8.53 -22.94
CA GLU A 92 8.69 9.17 -21.69
C GLU A 92 7.58 9.11 -20.62
N VAL A 93 6.30 9.31 -21.00
CA VAL A 93 5.17 9.12 -20.07
C VAL A 93 5.08 7.66 -19.64
N ASP A 94 5.23 6.69 -20.55
CA ASP A 94 5.22 5.27 -20.20
C ASP A 94 6.32 4.91 -19.20
N LYS A 95 7.54 5.40 -19.42
CA LYS A 95 8.66 5.28 -18.47
C LYS A 95 8.28 5.83 -17.09
N ILE A 96 7.77 7.06 -17.03
CA ILE A 96 7.38 7.72 -15.77
C ILE A 96 6.30 6.90 -15.05
N LEU A 97 5.22 6.54 -15.76
CA LEU A 97 4.09 5.81 -15.18
C LEU A 97 4.48 4.41 -14.70
N ARG A 98 5.43 3.74 -15.34
CA ARG A 98 5.94 2.43 -14.90
C ARG A 98 6.70 2.53 -13.57
N ILE A 99 7.42 3.63 -13.36
CA ILE A 99 8.25 3.84 -12.17
C ILE A 99 7.47 4.45 -11.02
N SER A 100 6.63 5.45 -11.31
CA SER A 100 5.85 6.21 -10.33
C SER A 100 4.60 6.81 -10.96
N GLY A 101 3.58 5.97 -11.17
CA GLY A 101 2.25 6.35 -11.64
C GLY A 101 1.35 6.93 -10.54
N SER A 102 0.03 6.87 -10.76
CA SER A 102 -0.95 7.34 -9.80
C SER A 102 -1.05 6.39 -8.60
N PRO A 103 -0.91 6.87 -7.35
CA PRO A 103 -1.08 6.04 -6.15
C PRO A 103 -2.46 5.37 -6.02
N TYR A 104 -3.44 5.84 -6.80
CA TYR A 104 -4.81 5.33 -6.83
C TYR A 104 -5.02 4.29 -7.94
N GLU A 105 -4.03 4.06 -8.79
CA GLU A 105 -4.04 2.99 -9.78
C GLU A 105 -3.19 1.80 -9.31
N PRO A 106 -3.56 0.57 -9.68
CA PRO A 106 -2.71 -0.58 -9.44
C PRO A 106 -1.41 -0.50 -10.23
N ASP A 107 -0.39 -1.24 -9.77
CA ASP A 107 0.95 -1.26 -10.36
C ASP A 107 1.54 0.15 -10.54
N HIS A 108 1.29 1.04 -9.58
CA HIS A 108 1.73 2.44 -9.66
C HIS A 108 3.23 2.64 -9.42
N GLY A 109 4.00 1.59 -9.11
CA GLY A 109 5.41 1.72 -8.78
C GLY A 109 5.62 2.47 -7.47
N SER A 110 6.73 3.19 -7.34
CA SER A 110 7.05 3.92 -6.11
C SER A 110 6.21 5.19 -5.97
N THR A 111 5.71 5.46 -4.77
CA THR A 111 5.04 6.73 -4.41
C THR A 111 5.98 7.68 -3.70
N VAL A 112 7.26 7.34 -3.50
CA VAL A 112 8.25 8.15 -2.78
C VAL A 112 9.55 8.24 -3.56
N ASN A 113 10.35 9.26 -3.23
CA ASN A 113 11.72 9.36 -3.74
C ASN A 113 12.59 8.32 -3.03
N ASN A 114 13.06 7.33 -3.78
CA ASN A 114 13.89 6.23 -3.28
C ASN A 114 14.91 5.80 -4.35
N ASP A 115 15.66 4.74 -4.07
CA ASP A 115 16.67 4.22 -4.99
C ASP A 115 16.09 3.83 -6.36
N VAL A 116 14.86 3.30 -6.40
CA VAL A 116 14.19 2.90 -7.65
C VAL A 116 13.87 4.13 -8.51
N THR A 117 13.28 5.16 -7.91
CA THR A 117 12.95 6.38 -8.65
C THR A 117 14.21 7.15 -9.04
N SER A 118 15.21 7.18 -8.14
CA SER A 118 16.53 7.79 -8.40
C SER A 118 17.25 7.11 -9.57
N GLN A 119 17.31 5.77 -9.57
CA GLN A 119 17.96 5.00 -10.64
C GLN A 119 17.26 5.17 -11.99
N ALA A 120 15.94 5.38 -12.00
CA ALA A 120 15.19 5.62 -13.22
C ALA A 120 15.18 7.10 -13.66
N GLY A 121 15.75 8.00 -12.86
CA GLY A 121 15.69 9.43 -13.11
C GLY A 121 14.27 10.00 -12.99
N VAL A 122 13.49 9.55 -12.02
CA VAL A 122 12.13 10.04 -11.75
C VAL A 122 12.11 10.75 -10.40
N PHE A 123 11.73 12.03 -10.41
CA PHE A 123 11.49 12.80 -9.18
C PHE A 123 9.99 12.85 -8.89
N VAL A 124 9.61 12.37 -7.72
CA VAL A 124 8.22 12.27 -7.24
C VAL A 124 7.85 13.48 -6.40
N VAL A 125 6.77 14.16 -6.77
CA VAL A 125 6.12 15.23 -6.00
C VAL A 125 4.67 14.81 -5.72
N ASN A 126 4.32 14.62 -4.46
CA ASN A 126 3.00 14.17 -4.02
C ASN A 126 2.11 15.32 -3.55
N ARG A 127 0.83 14.99 -3.33
CA ARG A 127 -0.19 15.93 -2.84
C ARG A 127 0.23 16.73 -1.60
N TYR A 128 1.08 16.17 -0.74
CA TYR A 128 1.54 16.77 0.51
C TYR A 128 2.84 17.56 0.39
N ASP A 129 3.47 17.53 -0.78
CA ASP A 129 4.79 18.14 -1.00
C ASP A 129 4.71 19.60 -1.44
N TRP A 130 3.51 20.16 -1.63
CA TRP A 130 3.31 21.51 -2.20
C TRP A 130 1.99 22.19 -1.80
N SER A 131 1.79 23.41 -2.30
CA SER A 131 0.57 24.21 -2.16
C SER A 131 0.15 24.38 -0.70
N TYR A 132 -1.09 24.02 -0.35
CA TYR A 132 -1.68 24.10 0.99
C TYR A 132 -0.78 23.53 2.12
N TYR A 133 0.02 22.51 1.81
CA TYR A 133 0.88 21.84 2.79
C TYR A 133 2.23 22.54 2.99
N ASP A 134 2.50 23.62 2.26
CA ASP A 134 3.70 24.44 2.36
C ASP A 134 3.34 25.92 2.52
N LYS A 135 3.90 26.56 3.54
CA LYS A 135 3.63 27.97 3.87
C LYS A 135 4.76 28.93 3.54
N ARG A 136 5.85 28.46 2.92
CA ARG A 136 6.99 29.33 2.61
C ARG A 136 6.56 30.37 1.58
N CYS A 137 6.84 31.65 1.85
CA CYS A 137 6.40 32.80 1.05
C CYS A 137 4.88 32.93 0.87
N PHE A 138 4.06 32.17 1.63
CA PHE A 138 2.60 32.25 1.54
C PHE A 138 2.08 33.61 2.03
N ASP A 139 2.61 34.12 3.13
CA ASP A 139 2.20 35.42 3.69
C ASP A 139 2.54 36.60 2.75
N GLU A 140 3.52 36.43 1.85
CA GLU A 140 3.93 37.46 0.88
C GLU A 140 3.08 37.46 -0.39
N ILE A 141 2.74 36.27 -0.91
CA ILE A 141 2.14 36.11 -2.25
C ILE A 141 0.68 35.64 -2.18
N GLY A 142 0.33 34.84 -1.17
CA GLY A 142 -0.94 34.12 -1.06
C GLY A 142 -1.16 33.12 -2.20
N GLU A 143 -2.41 32.64 -2.32
CA GLU A 143 -2.82 31.72 -3.40
C GLU A 143 -3.23 32.44 -4.70
N GLY A 144 -3.32 33.77 -4.65
CA GLY A 144 -3.87 34.60 -5.72
C GLY A 144 -5.40 34.68 -5.67
N GLN A 145 -6.02 35.05 -6.80
CA GLN A 145 -7.48 35.06 -6.89
C GLN A 145 -8.06 33.65 -6.83
N GLU A 146 -9.21 33.50 -6.17
CA GLU A 146 -9.99 32.27 -6.14
C GLU A 146 -10.82 32.11 -7.42
N GLU A 147 -11.11 30.87 -7.78
CA GLU A 147 -12.12 30.58 -8.80
C GLU A 147 -13.52 30.78 -8.22
N GLY A 148 -14.54 30.79 -9.06
CA GLY A 148 -15.93 30.83 -8.58
C GLY A 148 -16.35 29.53 -7.90
N ASP A 149 -17.61 29.51 -7.43
CA ASP A 149 -18.24 28.36 -6.76
C ASP A 149 -18.17 27.04 -7.57
N ASP A 150 -17.93 27.13 -8.88
CA ASP A 150 -17.78 25.97 -9.76
C ASP A 150 -16.53 25.12 -9.44
N ASP A 151 -15.41 25.72 -9.02
CA ASP A 151 -14.18 24.99 -8.72
C ASP A 151 -13.38 25.65 -7.59
N VAL A 152 -13.89 25.55 -6.36
CA VAL A 152 -13.27 26.14 -5.17
C VAL A 152 -11.85 25.63 -4.88
N LEU A 153 -11.45 24.51 -5.48
CA LEU A 153 -10.11 23.92 -5.33
C LEU A 153 -9.15 24.31 -6.45
N ALA A 154 -9.52 25.26 -7.32
CA ALA A 154 -8.74 25.63 -8.50
C ALA A 154 -7.28 26.02 -8.20
N ASN A 155 -7.01 26.68 -7.07
CA ASN A 155 -5.65 27.03 -6.64
C ASN A 155 -4.82 25.81 -6.19
N SER A 156 -5.49 24.72 -5.81
CA SER A 156 -4.87 23.46 -5.39
C SER A 156 -4.78 22.43 -6.52
N ASN A 157 -5.63 22.54 -7.56
CA ASN A 157 -5.65 21.63 -8.70
C ASN A 157 -4.92 22.15 -9.95
N SER A 158 -4.13 23.21 -9.76
CA SER A 158 -3.30 23.79 -10.79
C SER A 158 -1.88 24.08 -10.30
N LEU A 159 -0.96 24.22 -11.24
CA LEU A 159 0.40 24.64 -10.96
C LEU A 159 0.99 25.44 -12.12
N GLY A 160 1.98 26.27 -11.80
CA GLY A 160 2.83 26.89 -12.81
C GLY A 160 4.12 26.11 -13.01
N LEU A 161 4.63 26.12 -14.23
CA LEU A 161 5.98 25.67 -14.58
C LEU A 161 6.67 26.82 -15.33
N VAL A 162 7.74 27.35 -14.75
CA VAL A 162 8.31 28.65 -15.18
C VAL A 162 9.82 28.58 -15.21
N ASP A 163 10.43 29.17 -16.24
CA ASP A 163 11.88 29.38 -16.24
C ASP A 163 12.28 30.26 -15.06
N ARG A 164 13.32 29.84 -14.32
CA ARG A 164 13.75 30.53 -13.11
C ARG A 164 14.05 32.02 -13.34
N SER A 165 14.56 32.43 -14.51
CA SER A 165 14.95 33.82 -14.75
C SER A 165 13.79 34.81 -14.75
N VAL A 166 12.55 34.33 -14.93
CA VAL A 166 11.34 35.16 -14.96
C VAL A 166 10.29 34.75 -13.91
N ALA A 167 10.64 33.85 -12.99
CA ALA A 167 9.70 33.24 -12.05
C ALA A 167 8.87 34.27 -11.25
N GLN A 168 9.53 35.30 -10.69
CA GLN A 168 8.86 36.33 -9.90
C GLN A 168 7.94 37.23 -10.74
N GLU A 169 8.35 37.59 -11.96
CA GLU A 169 7.54 38.38 -12.89
C GLU A 169 6.25 37.62 -13.27
N MET A 170 6.39 36.33 -13.56
CA MET A 170 5.25 35.48 -13.91
C MET A 170 4.28 35.31 -12.72
N VAL A 171 4.80 35.14 -11.50
CA VAL A 171 3.97 35.08 -10.29
C VAL A 171 3.15 36.37 -10.12
N GLN A 172 3.78 37.54 -10.23
CA GLN A 172 3.09 38.82 -10.13
C GLN A 172 2.01 38.99 -11.21
N ARG A 173 2.31 38.55 -12.44
CA ARG A 173 1.34 38.58 -13.54
C ARG A 173 0.11 37.71 -13.27
N TRP A 174 0.28 36.53 -12.66
CA TRP A 174 -0.79 35.59 -12.40
C TRP A 174 -1.56 35.85 -11.10
N GLN A 175 -0.96 36.54 -10.12
CA GLN A 175 -1.54 36.78 -8.79
C GLN A 175 -2.95 37.39 -8.84
N GLY A 176 -3.17 38.34 -9.77
CA GLY A 176 -4.46 39.00 -9.97
C GLY A 176 -5.45 38.24 -10.87
N GLN A 177 -5.12 37.02 -11.29
CA GLN A 177 -5.93 36.23 -12.22
C GLN A 177 -6.41 34.94 -11.56
N ARG A 178 -7.66 34.58 -11.86
CA ARG A 178 -8.22 33.28 -11.49
C ARG A 178 -7.43 32.14 -12.15
N PRO A 179 -7.27 30.97 -11.50
CA PRO A 179 -6.44 29.88 -12.03
C PRO A 179 -6.80 29.46 -13.45
N SER A 180 -8.09 29.32 -13.77
CA SER A 180 -8.55 28.95 -15.12
C SER A 180 -8.20 29.97 -16.21
N ARG A 181 -7.86 31.22 -15.83
CA ARG A 181 -7.59 32.34 -16.73
C ARG A 181 -6.12 32.73 -16.78
N ARG A 182 -5.25 32.08 -16.00
CA ARG A 182 -3.81 32.34 -16.00
C ARG A 182 -3.24 31.95 -17.36
N ASN A 183 -2.91 32.96 -18.16
CA ASN A 183 -2.41 32.76 -19.52
C ASN A 183 -1.01 32.15 -19.53
N CYS A 184 -0.75 31.24 -20.47
CA CYS A 184 0.59 30.78 -20.81
C CYS A 184 1.39 31.91 -21.49
N ALA A 185 2.69 31.94 -21.24
CA ALA A 185 3.66 32.83 -21.85
C ALA A 185 4.89 32.03 -22.28
N GLU A 186 5.78 32.67 -23.05
CA GLU A 186 6.97 32.02 -23.63
C GLU A 186 7.82 31.27 -22.58
N HIS A 187 8.01 31.85 -21.40
CA HIS A 187 8.86 31.31 -20.34
C HIS A 187 8.08 30.79 -19.13
N GLY A 188 6.76 30.67 -19.22
CA GLY A 188 5.95 30.16 -18.11
C GLY A 188 4.57 29.69 -18.53
N ILE A 189 4.22 28.48 -18.13
CA ILE A 189 2.93 27.86 -18.43
C ILE A 189 2.15 27.60 -17.15
N TRP A 190 0.82 27.69 -17.23
CA TRP A 190 -0.09 27.35 -16.15
C TRP A 190 -0.88 26.12 -16.52
N LEU A 191 -0.77 25.07 -15.72
CA LEU A 191 -1.42 23.78 -15.93
C LEU A 191 -2.60 23.69 -14.95
N TYR A 192 -3.82 23.69 -15.48
CA TYR A 192 -5.06 23.62 -14.70
C TYR A 192 -5.84 22.36 -15.05
N ILE A 193 -6.24 21.60 -14.03
CA ILE A 193 -7.07 20.41 -14.15
C ILE A 193 -8.40 20.70 -13.44
N PRO A 194 -9.47 21.04 -14.19
CA PRO A 194 -10.75 21.41 -13.60
C PRO A 194 -11.29 20.34 -12.66
N HIS A 195 -11.74 20.76 -11.47
CA HIS A 195 -12.30 19.90 -10.43
C HIS A 195 -11.37 18.75 -10.00
N GLY A 196 -10.06 18.86 -10.29
CA GLY A 196 -9.07 17.90 -9.84
C GLY A 196 -8.92 17.95 -8.33
N GLU A 197 -8.70 16.80 -7.71
CA GLU A 197 -8.35 16.70 -6.30
C GLU A 197 -7.08 15.86 -6.13
N TYR A 198 -6.31 16.18 -5.09
CA TYR A 198 -5.06 15.50 -4.74
C TYR A 198 -4.09 15.42 -5.91
N MET A 199 -3.28 16.47 -6.05
CA MET A 199 -2.42 16.61 -7.22
C MET A 199 -1.06 15.96 -7.06
N PHE A 200 -0.51 15.50 -8.17
CA PHE A 200 0.76 14.80 -8.24
C PHE A 200 1.59 15.33 -9.41
N GLY A 201 2.90 15.45 -9.17
CA GLY A 201 3.90 15.82 -10.18
C GLY A 201 4.97 14.74 -10.30
N ARG A 202 5.44 14.47 -11.52
CA ARG A 202 6.58 13.57 -11.79
C ARG A 202 7.51 14.21 -12.79
N PHE A 203 8.75 14.50 -12.42
CA PHE A 203 9.77 14.91 -13.39
C PHE A 203 10.52 13.70 -13.90
N GLY A 204 10.70 13.61 -15.22
CA GLY A 204 11.65 12.70 -15.85
C GLY A 204 12.96 13.42 -16.12
N PHE A 205 14.07 12.83 -15.68
CA PHE A 205 15.43 13.31 -15.90
C PHE A 205 16.08 12.62 -17.09
N ASN A 206 17.08 13.29 -17.65
CA ASN A 206 17.96 12.73 -18.66
C ASN A 206 18.77 11.54 -18.12
N ASP A 207 19.44 10.81 -19.02
CA ASP A 207 20.10 9.54 -18.69
C ASP A 207 21.30 9.72 -17.72
N THR A 208 21.82 10.94 -17.58
CA THR A 208 22.86 11.29 -16.61
C THR A 208 22.29 11.79 -15.27
N HIS A 209 20.97 11.80 -15.11
CA HIS A 209 20.23 12.29 -13.94
C HIS A 209 20.56 13.74 -13.54
N ALA A 210 21.07 14.54 -14.47
CA ALA A 210 21.61 15.87 -14.20
C ALA A 210 20.55 16.98 -14.37
N ALA A 211 19.57 16.78 -15.25
CA ALA A 211 18.54 17.75 -15.54
C ALA A 211 17.24 17.07 -15.96
N ALA A 212 16.11 17.64 -15.53
CA ALA A 212 14.78 17.30 -15.98
C ALA A 212 14.63 17.58 -17.48
N ARG A 213 13.91 16.70 -18.17
CA ARG A 213 13.54 16.81 -19.59
C ARG A 213 12.05 16.67 -19.85
N SER A 214 11.31 16.25 -18.82
CA SER A 214 9.86 16.06 -18.88
C SER A 214 9.20 16.26 -17.51
N PHE A 215 7.90 16.54 -17.52
CA PHE A 215 7.07 16.72 -16.34
C PHE A 215 5.65 16.23 -16.61
N LEU A 216 5.13 15.34 -15.76
CA LEU A 216 3.76 14.86 -15.77
C LEU A 216 3.00 15.43 -14.56
N PHE A 217 1.85 16.04 -14.80
CA PHE A 217 0.96 16.60 -13.79
C PHE A 217 -0.42 15.97 -13.88
N PHE A 218 -0.92 15.43 -12.77
CA PHE A 218 -2.19 14.71 -12.74
C PHE A 218 -2.85 14.76 -11.35
N SER A 219 -4.09 14.29 -11.25
CA SER A 219 -4.89 14.24 -10.02
C SER A 219 -5.15 12.80 -9.56
N ALA A 220 -5.69 12.61 -8.36
CA ALA A 220 -6.18 11.30 -7.91
C ALA A 220 -7.28 10.73 -8.82
N CYS A 221 -8.03 11.59 -9.51
CA CYS A 221 -9.09 11.21 -10.43
C CYS A 221 -8.57 10.82 -11.83
N THR A 222 -7.26 10.93 -12.08
CA THR A 222 -6.68 10.55 -13.38
C THR A 222 -6.52 9.04 -13.48
N GLU A 223 -7.37 8.41 -14.29
CA GLU A 223 -7.26 6.99 -14.67
C GLU A 223 -6.47 6.88 -15.98
N PHE A 224 -5.18 6.49 -15.91
CA PHE A 224 -4.31 6.40 -17.08
C PHE A 224 -4.72 5.29 -18.05
N THR A 225 -5.47 4.29 -17.58
CA THR A 225 -6.13 3.29 -18.43
C THR A 225 -7.29 3.85 -19.26
N ARG A 226 -7.76 5.07 -18.98
CA ARG A 226 -8.79 5.80 -19.73
C ARG A 226 -8.34 7.19 -20.19
N THR A 227 -7.07 7.54 -19.98
CA THR A 227 -6.49 8.83 -20.39
C THR A 227 -5.64 8.64 -21.64
N SER A 228 -5.71 9.59 -22.58
CA SER A 228 -4.96 9.59 -23.84
C SER A 228 -4.34 10.95 -24.13
N PHE A 229 -3.36 10.99 -25.03
CA PHE A 229 -2.92 12.26 -25.61
C PHE A 229 -4.02 12.84 -26.51
N LEU A 230 -4.28 14.14 -26.42
CA LEU A 230 -5.18 14.78 -27.34
C LEU A 230 -4.69 14.62 -28.80
N GLY A 231 -5.56 14.09 -29.66
CA GLY A 231 -5.30 13.89 -31.09
C GLY A 231 -4.87 12.47 -31.49
N ILE A 232 -4.44 11.62 -30.54
CA ILE A 232 -4.07 10.22 -30.82
C ILE A 232 -5.09 9.26 -30.19
N PRO A 233 -5.52 8.20 -30.91
CA PRO A 233 -6.24 7.09 -30.29
C PRO A 233 -5.29 6.17 -29.50
N GLY A 234 -5.67 5.83 -28.27
CA GLY A 234 -4.91 4.92 -27.41
C GLY A 234 -4.65 5.50 -26.03
N THR A 235 -4.84 4.69 -25.01
CA THR A 235 -4.68 5.09 -23.61
C THR A 235 -3.22 5.02 -23.18
N LEU A 236 -2.88 5.74 -22.11
CA LEU A 236 -1.52 5.80 -21.58
C LEU A 236 -1.12 4.51 -20.86
N ARG A 237 -2.09 3.76 -20.36
CA ARG A 237 -1.91 2.41 -19.82
C ARG A 237 -2.92 1.44 -20.44
N GLU A 238 -2.53 0.18 -20.52
CA GLU A 238 -3.43 -0.90 -20.88
C GLU A 238 -4.33 -1.25 -19.69
N TYR A 239 -5.63 -1.35 -19.94
CA TYR A 239 -6.55 -1.86 -18.93
C TYR A 239 -6.32 -3.36 -18.73
N MET A 240 -6.08 -3.76 -17.48
CA MET A 240 -6.03 -5.17 -17.09
C MET A 240 -7.07 -5.42 -16.00
N THR A 241 -7.89 -6.45 -16.18
CA THR A 241 -8.77 -6.92 -15.11
C THR A 241 -7.94 -7.38 -13.90
N PRO A 242 -8.52 -7.34 -12.67
CA PRO A 242 -7.90 -7.93 -11.48
C PRO A 242 -7.26 -9.31 -11.71
N ARG A 243 -7.99 -10.19 -12.41
CA ARG A 243 -7.55 -11.56 -12.69
C ARG A 243 -6.35 -11.62 -13.64
N GLU A 244 -6.34 -10.77 -14.67
CA GLU A 244 -5.22 -10.71 -15.63
C GLU A 244 -3.97 -10.14 -14.98
N ARG A 245 -4.13 -9.08 -14.18
CA ARG A 245 -3.05 -8.46 -13.42
C ARG A 245 -2.41 -9.45 -12.46
N PHE A 246 -3.21 -10.12 -11.64
CA PHE A 246 -2.68 -11.11 -10.69
C PHE A 246 -1.93 -12.24 -11.41
N ARG A 247 -2.47 -12.74 -12.53
CA ARG A 247 -1.77 -13.74 -13.36
C ARG A 247 -0.46 -13.21 -13.95
N ARG A 248 -0.40 -11.94 -14.33
CA ARG A 248 0.81 -11.29 -14.83
C ARG A 248 1.86 -11.22 -13.72
N GLN A 249 1.50 -10.71 -12.54
CA GLN A 249 2.37 -10.60 -11.38
C GLN A 249 2.95 -11.97 -10.96
N LEU A 250 2.14 -13.05 -11.01
CA LEU A 250 2.65 -14.41 -10.78
C LEU A 250 3.70 -14.84 -11.82
N ARG A 251 3.53 -14.50 -13.10
CA ARG A 251 4.53 -14.80 -14.16
C ARG A 251 5.78 -13.95 -14.03
N GLU A 252 5.63 -12.71 -13.57
CA GLU A 252 6.73 -11.78 -13.33
C GLU A 252 7.51 -12.11 -12.05
N GLY A 253 7.03 -13.06 -11.24
CA GLY A 253 7.70 -13.46 -10.00
C GLY A 253 7.61 -12.41 -8.90
N VAL A 254 6.52 -11.63 -8.88
CA VAL A 254 6.26 -10.67 -7.79
C VAL A 254 6.27 -11.41 -6.45
N ASP A 255 6.93 -10.81 -5.46
CA ASP A 255 6.98 -11.34 -4.11
C ASP A 255 5.64 -11.11 -3.38
N PHE A 256 4.94 -12.20 -3.09
CA PHE A 256 3.71 -12.20 -2.29
C PHE A 256 3.93 -12.71 -0.87
N SER A 257 5.19 -12.72 -0.40
CA SER A 257 5.53 -13.02 0.98
C SER A 257 4.76 -12.10 1.93
N GLY A 258 4.68 -10.79 1.62
CA GLY A 258 4.12 -9.76 2.48
C GLY A 258 5.13 -9.07 3.39
N MET A 259 6.43 -9.29 3.17
CA MET A 259 7.48 -8.68 4.00
C MET A 259 7.54 -7.16 3.86
N ASN A 260 7.34 -6.63 2.65
CA ASN A 260 7.28 -5.18 2.45
C ASN A 260 6.14 -4.55 3.25
N ILE A 261 4.97 -5.20 3.30
CA ILE A 261 3.82 -4.72 4.10
C ILE A 261 4.18 -4.68 5.59
N ALA A 262 4.82 -5.73 6.09
CA ALA A 262 5.25 -5.80 7.48
C ALA A 262 6.24 -4.67 7.82
N GLN A 263 7.25 -4.48 6.97
CA GLN A 263 8.26 -3.44 7.12
C GLN A 263 7.65 -2.03 7.04
N ASP A 264 6.70 -1.81 6.14
CA ASP A 264 5.99 -0.54 6.01
C ASP A 264 5.21 -0.23 7.28
N MET A 265 4.43 -1.19 7.80
CA MET A 265 3.67 -1.02 9.05
C MET A 265 4.57 -0.77 10.27
N LEU A 266 5.75 -1.41 10.32
CA LEU A 266 6.76 -1.16 11.36
C LEU A 266 7.37 0.24 11.24
N SER A 267 7.74 0.65 10.02
CA SER A 267 8.36 1.96 9.78
C SER A 267 7.43 3.12 10.14
N CYS A 268 6.12 2.92 9.93
CA CYS A 268 5.07 3.85 10.30
C CYS A 268 4.59 3.72 11.75
N GLN A 269 5.19 2.83 12.55
CA GLN A 269 4.85 2.59 13.97
C GLN A 269 3.38 2.18 14.18
N TYR A 270 2.73 1.58 13.17
CA TYR A 270 1.38 1.05 13.30
C TYR A 270 1.34 -0.21 14.17
N VAL A 271 2.42 -0.99 14.13
CA VAL A 271 2.60 -2.21 14.90
C VAL A 271 4.00 -2.23 15.51
N SER A 272 4.19 -3.03 16.55
CA SER A 272 5.49 -3.24 17.17
C SER A 272 5.69 -4.73 17.47
N PRO A 273 6.82 -5.32 17.08
CA PRO A 273 7.11 -6.71 17.39
C PRO A 273 7.50 -6.80 18.87
N PRO A 274 7.33 -7.97 19.50
CA PRO A 274 7.90 -8.20 20.82
C PRO A 274 9.45 -8.16 20.74
N PRO A 275 10.13 -8.00 21.89
CA PRO A 275 11.59 -8.08 21.97
C PRO A 275 12.14 -9.31 21.26
N ALA A 276 13.32 -9.20 20.63
CA ALA A 276 13.88 -10.28 19.81
C ALA A 276 14.09 -11.60 20.57
N ASN A 277 14.29 -11.54 21.90
CA ASN A 277 14.41 -12.71 22.77
C ASN A 277 13.07 -13.40 23.09
N GLU A 278 11.94 -12.78 22.77
CA GLU A 278 10.59 -13.32 22.92
C GLU A 278 10.01 -13.82 21.58
N GLN A 279 10.66 -13.50 20.46
CA GLN A 279 10.30 -14.03 19.15
C GLN A 279 10.76 -15.48 18.99
N LEU A 280 9.84 -16.35 18.61
CA LEU A 280 10.00 -17.79 18.53
C LEU A 280 10.05 -18.27 17.08
N GLY A 281 10.76 -19.38 16.87
CA GLY A 281 11.01 -19.96 15.54
C GLY A 281 12.22 -19.34 14.81
N PRO A 282 12.44 -19.69 13.53
CA PRO A 282 11.64 -20.66 12.77
C PRO A 282 11.71 -22.06 13.37
N TYR A 283 10.60 -22.78 13.35
CA TYR A 283 10.51 -24.15 13.86
C TYR A 283 10.97 -25.17 12.80
N ASP A 284 11.37 -26.36 13.23
CA ASP A 284 11.65 -27.45 12.29
C ASP A 284 10.31 -27.88 11.62
N PRO A 285 10.22 -27.96 10.28
CA PRO A 285 8.99 -28.40 9.60
C PRO A 285 8.48 -29.78 10.05
N SER A 286 9.35 -30.63 10.59
CA SER A 286 8.98 -31.90 11.22
C SER A 286 8.24 -31.76 12.55
N GLU A 287 8.11 -30.54 13.09
CA GLU A 287 7.30 -30.18 14.26
C GLU A 287 5.93 -29.62 13.88
N TYR A 288 5.70 -29.28 12.62
CA TYR A 288 4.44 -28.70 12.16
C TYR A 288 3.24 -29.61 12.50
N ILE A 289 2.20 -28.97 13.04
CA ILE A 289 1.03 -29.64 13.58
C ILE A 289 -0.09 -29.71 12.55
N LEU A 290 -0.20 -28.73 11.65
CA LEU A 290 -1.20 -28.64 10.58
C LEU A 290 -0.60 -29.09 9.24
N LYS A 291 -1.32 -29.95 8.51
CA LYS A 291 -1.01 -30.29 7.12
C LYS A 291 -1.85 -29.44 6.17
N GLU A 292 -1.54 -29.49 4.87
CA GLU A 292 -2.31 -28.81 3.81
C GLU A 292 -3.82 -29.06 3.93
N GLN A 293 -4.23 -30.33 4.09
CA GLN A 293 -5.64 -30.68 4.22
C GLN A 293 -6.31 -29.99 5.41
N ASP A 294 -5.63 -29.88 6.55
CA ASP A 294 -6.21 -29.21 7.72
C ASP A 294 -6.41 -27.73 7.45
N ILE A 295 -5.42 -27.05 6.85
CA ILE A 295 -5.50 -25.62 6.53
C ILE A 295 -6.60 -25.35 5.49
N GLU A 296 -6.77 -26.24 4.50
CA GLU A 296 -7.89 -26.17 3.55
C GLU A 296 -9.25 -26.37 4.25
N SER A 297 -9.35 -27.29 5.21
CA SER A 297 -10.56 -27.48 6.01
C SER A 297 -10.89 -26.25 6.86
N LEU A 298 -9.89 -25.61 7.49
CA LEU A 298 -10.06 -24.35 8.22
C LEU A 298 -10.54 -23.23 7.29
N ARG A 299 -9.97 -23.11 6.08
CA ARG A 299 -10.37 -22.13 5.07
C ARG A 299 -11.85 -22.28 4.67
N ASN A 300 -12.33 -23.50 4.54
CA ASN A 300 -13.70 -23.79 4.10
C ASN A 300 -14.73 -23.76 5.24
N TYR A 301 -14.30 -23.72 6.50
CA TYR A 301 -15.18 -23.83 7.65
C TYR A 301 -16.03 -22.57 7.88
N ARG A 302 -17.31 -22.75 8.20
CA ARG A 302 -18.23 -21.70 8.62
C ARG A 302 -19.06 -22.18 9.80
N GLU A 303 -19.04 -21.43 10.89
CA GLU A 303 -19.79 -21.81 12.09
C GLU A 303 -21.30 -21.55 11.97
N ASN A 304 -21.72 -20.57 11.15
CA ASN A 304 -23.12 -20.13 11.03
C ASN A 304 -23.68 -20.14 9.59
N ALA A 305 -23.10 -20.90 8.66
CA ALA A 305 -23.59 -20.92 7.28
C ALA A 305 -25.04 -21.44 7.23
N SER A 306 -25.97 -20.56 6.84
CA SER A 306 -27.33 -20.96 6.49
C SER A 306 -27.28 -21.70 5.15
N ALA A 307 -28.06 -22.76 4.98
CA ALA A 307 -28.07 -23.56 3.75
C ALA A 307 -28.57 -22.78 2.51
N ASP A 308 -29.16 -21.60 2.70
CA ASP A 308 -29.79 -20.78 1.66
C ASP A 308 -28.94 -19.57 1.22
N ASP A 309 -27.89 -19.21 1.95
CA ASP A 309 -26.98 -18.15 1.53
C ASP A 309 -25.84 -18.77 0.73
N ALA A 310 -25.82 -18.49 -0.58
CA ALA A 310 -24.67 -18.72 -1.43
C ALA A 310 -23.54 -17.76 -1.01
N GLU A 311 -22.98 -18.00 0.18
CA GLU A 311 -21.91 -17.19 0.74
C GLU A 311 -20.70 -17.23 -0.20
N PRO A 312 -20.01 -16.09 -0.36
CA PRO A 312 -19.00 -15.96 -1.38
C PRO A 312 -17.86 -16.92 -1.07
N THR A 313 -17.53 -17.75 -2.08
CA THR A 313 -16.47 -18.74 -2.01
C THR A 313 -15.18 -18.11 -1.51
N ILE A 314 -14.66 -18.55 -0.35
CA ILE A 314 -13.33 -18.09 0.08
C ILE A 314 -12.33 -18.49 -0.99
N HIS A 315 -11.45 -17.55 -1.35
CA HIS A 315 -10.42 -17.77 -2.33
C HIS A 315 -9.48 -18.91 -1.89
N GLY A 316 -9.23 -19.87 -2.77
CA GLY A 316 -8.25 -20.93 -2.49
C GLY A 316 -6.81 -20.45 -2.50
N PHE A 317 -5.87 -21.37 -2.33
CA PHE A 317 -4.44 -21.10 -2.41
C PHE A 317 -3.89 -21.36 -3.82
N ILE A 318 -2.65 -20.95 -4.10
CA ILE A 318 -2.02 -21.09 -5.42
C ILE A 318 -0.52 -21.37 -5.31
N ASP A 319 0.00 -22.23 -6.19
CA ASP A 319 1.44 -22.45 -6.33
C ASP A 319 2.11 -21.24 -7.02
N PRO A 320 3.33 -20.86 -6.63
CA PRO A 320 4.24 -21.53 -5.67
C PRO A 320 4.01 -21.14 -4.19
N TRP A 321 3.00 -20.32 -3.89
CA TRP A 321 2.84 -19.67 -2.58
C TRP A 321 2.11 -20.51 -1.52
N LYS A 322 1.61 -21.70 -1.87
CA LYS A 322 0.98 -22.64 -0.92
C LYS A 322 1.89 -22.99 0.25
N GLN A 323 3.09 -23.49 -0.04
CA GLN A 323 4.00 -23.95 1.02
C GLN A 323 4.46 -22.80 1.93
N PRO A 324 4.87 -21.62 1.41
CA PRO A 324 5.14 -20.46 2.26
C PRO A 324 3.96 -20.07 3.16
N LEU A 325 2.72 -20.14 2.65
CA LEU A 325 1.52 -19.86 3.44
C LEU A 325 1.33 -20.88 4.56
N PHE A 326 1.49 -22.17 4.25
CA PHE A 326 1.35 -23.25 5.24
C PHE A 326 2.43 -23.20 6.31
N ASN A 327 3.65 -22.82 5.94
CA ASN A 327 4.73 -22.57 6.89
C ASN A 327 4.35 -21.41 7.82
N LEU A 328 3.96 -20.25 7.27
CA LEU A 328 3.54 -19.09 8.07
C LEU A 328 2.43 -19.44 9.07
N VAL A 329 1.40 -20.18 8.63
CA VAL A 329 0.31 -20.63 9.50
C VAL A 329 0.81 -21.55 10.62
N ASN A 330 1.66 -22.53 10.32
CA ASN A 330 2.22 -23.41 11.35
C ASN A 330 3.14 -22.65 12.32
N GLU A 331 4.00 -21.77 11.82
CA GLU A 331 4.91 -20.96 12.64
C GLU A 331 4.15 -20.10 13.65
N MET A 332 3.06 -19.47 13.24
CA MET A 332 2.17 -18.72 14.14
C MET A 332 1.47 -19.64 15.16
N ALA A 333 1.00 -20.82 14.71
CA ALA A 333 0.33 -21.77 15.59
C ALA A 333 1.28 -22.29 16.69
N LEU A 334 2.51 -22.63 16.32
CA LEU A 334 3.52 -23.16 17.24
C LEU A 334 4.01 -22.08 18.22
N SER A 335 4.24 -20.84 17.75
CA SER A 335 4.61 -19.74 18.65
C SER A 335 3.50 -19.40 19.64
N TYR A 336 2.24 -19.44 19.20
CA TYR A 336 1.09 -19.26 20.09
C TYR A 336 1.03 -20.37 21.14
N LEU A 337 1.24 -21.63 20.74
CA LEU A 337 1.24 -22.76 21.68
C LEU A 337 2.35 -22.65 22.73
N GLU A 338 3.55 -22.31 22.32
CA GLU A 338 4.71 -22.26 23.19
C GLU A 338 4.69 -21.04 24.13
N HIS A 339 4.33 -19.86 23.62
CA HIS A 339 4.35 -18.64 24.41
C HIS A 339 3.04 -18.41 25.18
N PHE A 340 1.89 -18.59 24.54
CA PHE A 340 0.60 -18.21 25.10
C PHE A 340 -0.07 -19.36 25.85
N ILE A 341 -0.06 -20.58 25.31
CA ILE A 341 -0.77 -21.70 25.92
C ILE A 341 0.06 -22.39 27.01
N LEU A 342 1.27 -22.82 26.69
CA LEU A 342 2.10 -23.69 27.54
C LEU A 342 2.29 -23.18 28.98
N PRO A 343 2.55 -21.87 29.23
CA PRO A 343 2.75 -21.37 30.60
C PRO A 343 1.52 -21.49 31.51
N HIS A 344 0.32 -21.55 30.93
CA HIS A 344 -0.95 -21.58 31.65
C HIS A 344 -1.58 -22.97 31.72
N LEU A 345 -0.97 -23.96 31.07
CA LEU A 345 -1.32 -25.34 31.32
C LEU A 345 -0.93 -25.66 32.77
N GLY A 346 -1.84 -26.27 33.55
CA GLY A 346 -1.55 -26.75 34.92
C GLY A 346 -2.60 -26.54 35.99
N GLY A 347 -3.74 -25.91 35.68
CA GLY A 347 -4.85 -25.80 36.62
C GLY A 347 -5.47 -27.16 36.96
N ASP A 348 -6.08 -27.23 38.15
CA ASP A 348 -6.77 -28.43 38.64
C ASP A 348 -7.98 -28.82 37.78
N SER A 349 -8.65 -27.82 37.18
CA SER A 349 -9.84 -28.00 36.33
C SER A 349 -9.73 -27.30 34.96
N MET A 350 -10.47 -27.82 33.97
CA MET A 350 -10.58 -27.22 32.63
C MET A 350 -11.18 -25.81 32.67
N ALA A 351 -12.16 -25.58 33.55
CA ALA A 351 -12.82 -24.28 33.68
C ALA A 351 -11.86 -23.21 34.21
N ASP A 352 -10.98 -23.57 35.16
CA ASP A 352 -10.00 -22.62 35.68
C ASP A 352 -8.93 -22.29 34.64
N MET A 353 -8.44 -23.30 33.90
CA MET A 353 -7.53 -23.07 32.78
C MET A 353 -8.16 -22.17 31.70
N ALA A 354 -9.42 -22.41 31.34
CA ALA A 354 -10.12 -21.61 30.34
C ALA A 354 -10.22 -20.13 30.76
N LYS A 355 -10.52 -19.85 32.04
CA LYS A 355 -10.58 -18.49 32.57
C LYS A 355 -9.21 -17.80 32.62
N THR A 356 -8.14 -18.55 32.85
CA THR A 356 -6.78 -18.01 32.83
C THR A 356 -6.34 -17.69 31.41
N LEU A 357 -6.62 -18.58 30.46
CA LEU A 357 -6.25 -18.40 29.05
C LEU A 357 -7.05 -17.31 28.35
N PHE A 358 -8.33 -17.14 28.73
CA PHE A 358 -9.26 -16.22 28.09
C PHE A 358 -9.92 -15.34 29.16
N PRO A 359 -9.20 -14.39 29.77
CA PRO A 359 -9.69 -13.60 30.90
C PRO A 359 -10.95 -12.77 30.58
N ASP A 360 -11.14 -12.37 29.33
CA ASP A 360 -12.28 -11.55 28.90
C ASP A 360 -13.50 -12.39 28.43
N TYR A 361 -13.57 -13.68 28.79
CA TYR A 361 -14.63 -14.63 28.38
C TYR A 361 -16.07 -14.21 28.72
N GLY A 362 -16.27 -13.31 29.68
CA GLY A 362 -17.57 -12.78 30.10
C GLY A 362 -17.96 -11.47 29.42
N ARG A 363 -17.10 -10.91 28.56
CA ARG A 363 -17.32 -9.61 27.93
C ARG A 363 -18.49 -9.71 26.95
N ASN A 364 -19.47 -8.82 27.14
CA ASN A 364 -20.61 -8.71 26.22
C ASN A 364 -20.26 -7.68 25.14
N SER A 365 -19.59 -8.13 24.08
CA SER A 365 -19.24 -7.30 22.93
C SER A 365 -19.97 -7.77 21.66
N ARG A 366 -20.19 -6.83 20.73
CA ARG A 366 -20.58 -7.13 19.35
C ARG A 366 -19.65 -6.34 18.42
N PRO A 367 -18.85 -6.99 17.56
CA PRO A 367 -18.70 -8.45 17.39
C PRO A 367 -18.19 -9.17 18.66
N ILE A 368 -18.37 -10.49 18.72
CA ILE A 368 -17.89 -11.33 19.83
C ILE A 368 -16.36 -11.25 19.87
N SER A 369 -15.76 -11.02 21.05
CA SER A 369 -14.31 -10.98 21.18
C SER A 369 -13.67 -12.37 21.04
N LEU A 370 -12.39 -12.38 20.67
CA LEU A 370 -11.59 -13.59 20.50
C LEU A 370 -11.56 -14.44 21.76
N ASP A 371 -11.46 -13.82 22.95
CA ASP A 371 -11.49 -14.50 24.25
C ASP A 371 -12.82 -15.22 24.50
N VAL A 372 -13.96 -14.57 24.20
CA VAL A 372 -15.29 -15.16 24.41
C VAL A 372 -15.48 -16.37 23.50
N ALA A 373 -15.08 -16.27 22.24
CA ALA A 373 -15.16 -17.38 21.29
C ALA A 373 -14.18 -18.51 21.68
N SER A 374 -12.94 -18.18 21.99
CA SER A 374 -11.91 -19.15 22.38
C SER A 374 -12.29 -19.89 23.66
N TYR A 375 -12.84 -19.20 24.66
CA TYR A 375 -13.36 -19.85 25.87
C TYR A 375 -14.46 -20.88 25.56
N ARG A 376 -15.40 -20.55 24.67
CA ARG A 376 -16.47 -21.48 24.25
C ARG A 376 -15.88 -22.71 23.57
N HIS A 377 -15.00 -22.52 22.59
CA HIS A 377 -14.37 -23.62 21.86
C HIS A 377 -13.45 -24.48 22.74
N PHE A 378 -12.79 -23.88 23.72
CA PHE A 378 -11.94 -24.61 24.66
C PHE A 378 -12.76 -25.49 25.61
N THR A 379 -13.88 -24.97 26.13
CA THR A 379 -14.73 -25.67 27.11
C THR A 379 -15.73 -26.63 26.47
N GLN A 380 -16.04 -26.44 25.19
CA GLN A 380 -17.00 -27.24 24.42
C GLN A 380 -16.38 -27.66 23.07
N PRO A 381 -15.27 -28.42 23.07
CA PRO A 381 -14.53 -28.73 21.84
C PRO A 381 -15.31 -29.56 20.81
N ASP A 382 -16.36 -30.24 21.25
CA ASP A 382 -17.21 -31.10 20.42
C ASP A 382 -18.41 -30.37 19.84
N LEU A 383 -18.66 -29.13 20.27
CA LEU A 383 -19.72 -28.29 19.71
C LEU A 383 -19.22 -27.71 18.38
N ASN A 384 -20.01 -27.90 17.32
CA ASN A 384 -19.72 -27.44 15.95
C ASN A 384 -18.36 -27.94 15.43
N PRO A 385 -18.19 -29.23 15.11
CA PRO A 385 -16.92 -29.73 14.59
C PRO A 385 -16.56 -29.12 13.22
N ILE A 386 -15.26 -28.93 12.96
CA ILE A 386 -14.77 -28.53 11.64
C ILE A 386 -14.77 -29.74 10.73
N SER A 387 -15.55 -29.68 9.65
CA SER A 387 -15.61 -30.75 8.63
C SER A 387 -14.22 -30.99 8.03
N ASP A 388 -13.86 -32.27 7.84
CA ASP A 388 -12.59 -32.72 7.25
C ASP A 388 -11.31 -32.22 7.97
N PHE A 389 -11.41 -31.73 9.21
CA PHE A 389 -10.26 -31.40 10.05
C PHE A 389 -9.86 -32.61 10.90
N ASP A 390 -8.62 -33.08 10.76
CA ASP A 390 -8.14 -34.28 11.47
C ASP A 390 -7.75 -33.94 12.92
N LEU A 391 -8.78 -33.71 13.74
CA LEU A 391 -8.63 -33.32 15.15
C LEU A 391 -7.77 -34.33 15.92
N SER A 392 -7.90 -35.63 15.63
CA SER A 392 -7.14 -36.68 16.30
C SER A 392 -5.64 -36.57 16.01
N ARG A 393 -5.26 -36.44 14.73
CA ARG A 393 -3.84 -36.29 14.35
C ARG A 393 -3.26 -34.99 14.87
N VAL A 394 -3.99 -33.88 14.74
CA VAL A 394 -3.54 -32.57 15.24
C VAL A 394 -3.34 -32.64 16.76
N SER A 395 -4.26 -33.26 17.50
CA SER A 395 -4.16 -33.46 18.96
C SER A 395 -2.89 -34.22 19.36
N VAL A 396 -2.55 -35.30 18.65
CA VAL A 396 -1.33 -36.08 18.93
C VAL A 396 -0.07 -35.22 18.72
N ARG A 397 -0.02 -34.47 17.62
CA ARG A 397 1.13 -33.62 17.26
C ARG A 397 1.28 -32.44 18.21
N LEU A 398 0.18 -31.80 18.56
CA LEU A 398 0.14 -30.72 19.53
C LEU A 398 0.64 -31.19 20.90
N ARG A 399 0.19 -32.36 21.36
CA ARG A 399 0.67 -32.97 22.60
C ARG A 399 2.19 -33.19 22.58
N GLN A 400 2.70 -33.83 21.53
CA GLN A 400 4.13 -34.06 21.36
C GLN A 400 4.94 -32.76 21.42
N PHE A 401 4.45 -31.71 20.76
CA PHE A 401 5.07 -30.40 20.76
C PHE A 401 5.11 -29.75 22.16
N LEU A 402 3.99 -29.79 22.90
CA LEU A 402 3.92 -29.22 24.25
C LEU A 402 4.78 -30.01 25.25
N GLU A 403 4.78 -31.35 25.17
CA GLU A 403 5.59 -32.21 26.04
C GLU A 403 7.09 -32.02 25.82
N SER A 404 7.52 -31.81 24.56
CA SER A 404 8.93 -31.57 24.26
C SER A 404 9.44 -30.24 24.84
N ARG A 405 8.57 -29.24 24.99
CA ARG A 405 8.87 -27.90 25.52
C ARG A 405 8.57 -27.71 27.00
N SER A 406 7.80 -28.60 27.60
CA SER A 406 7.52 -28.52 29.04
C SER A 406 8.81 -28.68 29.85
N GLN A 407 9.00 -27.82 30.85
CA GLN A 407 10.09 -27.94 31.83
C GLN A 407 9.91 -29.17 32.72
N ASP A 408 8.65 -29.53 33.02
CA ASP A 408 8.31 -30.74 33.74
C ASP A 408 8.10 -31.90 32.77
N LYS A 409 9.12 -32.75 32.62
CA LYS A 409 9.07 -33.93 31.74
C LYS A 409 8.13 -35.03 32.24
N SER A 410 7.65 -34.96 33.47
CA SER A 410 6.65 -35.90 34.01
C SER A 410 5.21 -35.46 33.74
N ARG A 411 5.04 -34.27 33.18
CA ARG A 411 3.76 -33.64 32.94
C ARG A 411 2.99 -34.33 31.81
N VAL A 412 1.80 -34.84 32.14
CA VAL A 412 0.86 -35.42 31.17
C VAL A 412 -0.33 -34.48 30.98
N PHE A 413 -0.61 -34.09 29.74
CA PHE A 413 -1.75 -33.24 29.41
C PHE A 413 -3.02 -34.07 29.18
N LYS A 414 -4.12 -33.69 29.82
CA LYS A 414 -5.42 -34.37 29.70
C LYS A 414 -5.95 -34.27 28.26
N ASP A 415 -6.55 -35.35 27.76
CA ASP A 415 -7.09 -35.44 26.39
C ASP A 415 -8.09 -34.31 26.08
N ASP A 416 -9.02 -34.04 26.99
CA ASP A 416 -10.03 -32.99 26.80
C ASP A 416 -9.40 -31.59 26.68
N THR A 417 -8.32 -31.33 27.43
CA THR A 417 -7.57 -30.06 27.34
C THR A 417 -6.89 -29.94 25.98
N ILE A 418 -6.25 -30.99 25.50
CA ILE A 418 -5.61 -31.00 24.17
C ILE A 418 -6.65 -30.76 23.06
N ARG A 419 -7.83 -31.39 23.15
CA ARG A 419 -8.94 -31.18 22.20
C ARG A 419 -9.44 -29.74 22.26
N GLY A 420 -9.61 -29.18 23.45
CA GLY A 420 -9.96 -27.77 23.67
C GLY A 420 -9.00 -26.81 22.97
N ILE A 421 -7.68 -27.01 23.16
CA ILE A 421 -6.64 -26.20 22.50
C ILE A 421 -6.71 -26.35 20.98
N CYS A 422 -6.87 -27.58 20.47
CA CYS A 422 -6.99 -27.81 19.03
C CYS A 422 -8.21 -27.09 18.44
N ARG A 423 -9.35 -27.08 19.14
CA ARG A 423 -10.56 -26.40 18.68
C ARG A 423 -10.38 -24.88 18.67
N VAL A 424 -9.72 -24.31 19.69
CA VAL A 424 -9.35 -22.89 19.74
C VAL A 424 -8.44 -22.51 18.58
N LEU A 425 -7.37 -23.27 18.35
CA LEU A 425 -6.49 -23.05 17.19
C LEU A 425 -7.27 -23.08 15.88
N GLY A 426 -8.14 -24.09 15.70
CA GLY A 426 -8.97 -24.19 14.51
C GLY A 426 -9.89 -22.98 14.32
N TYR A 427 -10.47 -22.45 15.39
CA TYR A 427 -11.26 -21.22 15.34
C TYR A 427 -10.42 -20.02 14.95
N ILE A 428 -9.32 -19.73 15.68
CA ILE A 428 -8.47 -18.56 15.43
C ILE A 428 -7.97 -18.55 13.98
N PHE A 429 -7.53 -19.69 13.45
CA PHE A 429 -7.05 -19.77 12.08
C PHE A 429 -8.16 -19.73 11.03
N THR A 430 -9.40 -20.10 11.38
CA THR A 430 -10.56 -19.82 10.51
C THR A 430 -10.76 -18.31 10.39
N GLU A 431 -10.78 -17.60 11.52
CA GLU A 431 -10.93 -16.12 11.54
C GLU A 431 -9.80 -15.43 10.77
N ILE A 432 -8.55 -15.83 10.99
CA ILE A 432 -7.40 -15.29 10.23
C ILE A 432 -7.58 -15.50 8.72
N LEU A 433 -8.04 -16.67 8.28
CA LEU A 433 -8.22 -16.96 6.86
C LEU A 433 -9.43 -16.23 6.25
N GLU A 434 -10.48 -15.97 7.04
CA GLU A 434 -11.60 -15.15 6.64
C GLU A 434 -11.21 -13.67 6.48
N LEU A 435 -10.47 -13.11 7.44
CA LEU A 435 -9.91 -11.77 7.34
C LEU A 435 -8.93 -11.66 6.16
N ALA A 436 -8.06 -12.66 5.97
CA ALA A 436 -7.15 -12.71 4.82
C ALA A 436 -7.91 -12.78 3.49
N ASN A 437 -9.09 -13.41 3.45
CA ASN A 437 -9.96 -13.41 2.28
C ASN A 437 -10.55 -12.02 1.99
N ASN A 438 -10.89 -11.24 3.03
CA ASN A 438 -11.31 -9.85 2.85
C ASN A 438 -10.17 -9.00 2.28
N VAL A 439 -8.96 -9.12 2.85
CA VAL A 439 -7.74 -8.46 2.33
C VAL A 439 -7.45 -8.86 0.89
N THR A 440 -7.68 -10.13 0.53
CA THR A 440 -7.53 -10.64 -0.84
C THR A 440 -8.45 -9.90 -1.82
N ARG A 441 -9.70 -9.62 -1.42
CA ARG A 441 -10.69 -8.88 -2.24
C ARG A 441 -10.29 -7.43 -2.41
N ASP A 442 -9.86 -6.77 -1.33
CA ASP A 442 -9.40 -5.38 -1.35
C ASP A 442 -8.16 -5.23 -2.24
N SER A 443 -7.27 -6.23 -2.20
CA SER A 443 -6.07 -6.30 -3.04
C SER A 443 -6.37 -6.73 -4.49
N GLN A 444 -7.64 -7.00 -4.83
CA GLN A 444 -8.05 -7.48 -6.14
C GLN A 444 -7.34 -8.79 -6.60
N HIS A 445 -6.88 -9.60 -5.65
CA HIS A 445 -6.32 -10.92 -5.91
C HIS A 445 -7.43 -11.98 -5.92
N ASN A 446 -7.19 -13.12 -6.56
CA ASN A 446 -8.19 -14.19 -6.65
C ASN A 446 -7.82 -15.45 -5.82
N LYS A 447 -6.74 -15.36 -5.05
CA LYS A 447 -6.15 -16.42 -4.22
C LYS A 447 -5.60 -15.81 -2.94
N ILE A 448 -5.74 -16.53 -1.82
CA ILE A 448 -5.10 -16.14 -0.57
C ILE A 448 -3.60 -16.44 -0.67
N LEU A 449 -2.79 -15.48 -0.24
CA LEU A 449 -1.33 -15.50 -0.29
C LEU A 449 -0.78 -15.17 1.11
N PRO A 450 0.50 -15.45 1.39
CA PRO A 450 1.12 -15.13 2.67
C PRO A 450 0.96 -13.65 3.06
N CYS A 451 1.05 -12.74 2.10
CA CYS A 451 0.85 -11.31 2.34
C CYS A 451 -0.52 -10.97 2.94
N HIS A 452 -1.59 -11.63 2.49
CA HIS A 452 -2.93 -11.39 3.01
C HIS A 452 -3.10 -11.91 4.44
N VAL A 453 -2.51 -13.08 4.74
CA VAL A 453 -2.50 -13.65 6.09
C VAL A 453 -1.74 -12.74 7.04
N ARG A 454 -0.53 -12.29 6.64
CA ARG A 454 0.26 -11.37 7.45
C ARG A 454 -0.48 -10.06 7.68
N GLN A 455 -1.03 -9.44 6.63
CA GLN A 455 -1.77 -8.20 6.75
C GLN A 455 -3.02 -8.34 7.63
N ALA A 456 -3.77 -9.44 7.50
CA ALA A 456 -4.93 -9.72 8.36
C ALA A 456 -4.55 -9.79 9.84
N VAL A 457 -3.45 -10.50 10.16
CA VAL A 457 -2.95 -10.61 11.54
C VAL A 457 -2.45 -9.26 12.06
N LEU A 458 -1.70 -8.49 11.25
CA LEU A 458 -1.13 -7.22 11.70
C LEU A 458 -2.17 -6.10 11.88
N LEU A 459 -3.33 -6.18 11.22
CA LEU A 459 -4.39 -5.19 11.31
C LEU A 459 -5.43 -5.48 12.41
N ASP A 460 -5.47 -6.71 12.95
CA ASP A 460 -6.39 -7.10 14.01
C ASP A 460 -5.68 -7.17 15.36
N GLU A 461 -6.02 -6.27 16.28
CA GLU A 461 -5.33 -6.14 17.57
C GLU A 461 -5.44 -7.40 18.47
N GLU A 462 -6.60 -8.08 18.47
CA GLU A 462 -6.82 -9.26 19.32
C GLU A 462 -6.04 -10.47 18.79
N ILE A 463 -6.04 -10.66 17.47
CA ILE A 463 -5.26 -11.71 16.80
C ILE A 463 -3.76 -11.40 16.90
N LEU A 464 -3.34 -10.16 16.64
CA LEU A 464 -1.93 -9.76 16.71
C LEU A 464 -1.35 -10.07 18.09
N ARG A 465 -2.08 -9.71 19.17
CA ARG A 465 -1.67 -10.00 20.54
C ARG A 465 -1.39 -11.49 20.80
N SER A 466 -2.08 -12.37 20.09
CA SER A 466 -1.92 -13.81 20.21
C SER A 466 -0.80 -14.36 19.31
N MET A 467 -0.62 -13.80 18.11
CA MET A 467 0.27 -14.35 17.08
C MET A 467 1.63 -13.64 16.98
N CYS A 468 1.82 -12.51 17.67
CA CYS A 468 3.01 -11.65 17.54
C CYS A 468 4.32 -12.32 17.97
N PHE A 469 4.31 -13.49 18.58
CA PHE A 469 5.53 -14.19 18.97
C PHE A 469 6.19 -14.95 17.82
N SER A 470 5.55 -15.08 16.66
CA SER A 470 6.15 -15.76 15.51
C SER A 470 7.23 -14.90 14.86
N LYS A 471 8.48 -15.37 14.85
CA LYS A 471 9.57 -14.72 14.12
C LYS A 471 9.29 -14.67 12.61
N VAL A 472 8.68 -15.71 12.05
CA VAL A 472 8.33 -15.78 10.62
C VAL A 472 7.23 -14.77 10.24
N LEU A 473 6.35 -14.39 11.18
CA LEU A 473 5.42 -13.28 10.96
C LEU A 473 6.15 -11.95 10.76
N TRP A 474 7.27 -11.71 11.45
CA TRP A 474 7.97 -10.41 11.40
C TRP A 474 9.13 -10.35 10.41
N GLU A 475 9.81 -11.47 10.18
CA GLU A 475 11.05 -11.55 9.41
C GLU A 475 10.94 -12.40 8.14
N GLY A 476 9.85 -13.18 8.00
CA GLY A 476 9.64 -14.08 6.87
C GLY A 476 10.28 -15.45 7.06
N SER A 477 10.06 -16.33 6.08
CA SER A 477 10.70 -17.65 6.01
C SER A 477 12.05 -17.48 5.30
N LEU A 478 13.15 -17.90 5.93
CA LEU A 478 14.48 -17.96 5.27
C LEU A 478 14.52 -19.02 4.17
#